data_AF-A0A7J2GY09-F1
#
_entry.id   AF-A0A7J2GY09-F1
#
_cell.length_a   1.000
_cell.length_b   1.000
_cell.length_c   1.000
_cell.angle_alpha   90.00
_cell.angle_beta   90.00
_cell.angle_gamma   90.00
#
_symmetry.space_group_name_H-M   'P 1'
#
loop_
_entity.id
_entity.type
_entity.pdbx_description
1 polymer ?
#
loop_
_entity_poly.entity_id
_entity_poly.type
_entity_poly.pdbx_seq_one_letter_code
_entity_poly.pdbx_strand_id
1 'polypeptide(L)'
;MIVSQDEELRKALQRNPHLKEYLRKGAREFGTPKFVKTLDRSMADERDINIIYPVGDPVFIHIFRQSNGELLYRVVEPFLSEKEKELMVKVRHASVGLASDYEKEPETKEEHEKILKDLIRRVTSTGLSLRERLRKLFLGSEKVLLSEETLKKITYYLIRDLVYMGRIQPFLMDPYLEDVSSIGTHGIFVYHKYFGSIKTDSRFESLRELDRYLTELASAIDKRLSLGEPILDGNLYEGSRVNIIYGTDVSRRGSSFSIRKFEALPFSITQLIDMNTLSAEEAAYLWLCIENGMNIFFCGEAASGKTTTLRAATVFIKPNDKIYSVEDTPELKVLHKNWQRLLTKEKRAEPFDLVKASLRSRPDYIIVGEI
;
A
#
# COMPACT_ATOMS: atom_id res chain seq x y z
N MET A 1 -30.79 -14.43 9.43
CA MET A 1 -30.79 -13.30 8.47
C MET A 1 -30.06 -12.16 9.15
N ILE A 2 -28.82 -11.87 8.75
CA ILE A 2 -28.05 -10.75 9.30
C ILE A 2 -28.56 -9.50 8.59
N VAL A 3 -29.62 -8.90 9.12
CA VAL A 3 -30.14 -7.62 8.64
C VAL A 3 -29.46 -6.55 9.51
N SER A 4 -28.24 -6.17 9.14
CA SER A 4 -27.61 -4.99 9.72
C SER A 4 -28.50 -3.76 9.46
N GLN A 5 -28.67 -2.90 10.46
CA GLN A 5 -29.34 -1.60 10.33
C GLN A 5 -28.51 -0.57 9.55
N ASP A 6 -27.24 -0.89 9.27
CA ASP A 6 -26.32 -0.03 8.53
C ASP A 6 -26.56 -0.17 7.00
N GLU A 7 -27.08 0.89 6.39
CA GLU A 7 -27.36 0.97 4.95
C GLU A 7 -26.10 0.76 4.11
N GLU A 8 -24.95 1.17 4.61
CA GLU A 8 -23.70 1.06 3.87
C GLU A 8 -23.13 -0.33 3.90
N LEU A 9 -23.20 -1.02 5.04
CA LEU A 9 -22.84 -2.42 5.07
C LEU A 9 -23.71 -3.21 4.09
N ARG A 10 -25.00 -2.88 3.93
CA ARG A 10 -25.86 -3.52 2.91
C ARG A 10 -25.36 -3.25 1.48
N LYS A 11 -25.00 -2.00 1.16
CA LYS A 11 -24.42 -1.63 -0.14
C LYS A 11 -23.10 -2.36 -0.39
N ALA A 12 -22.23 -2.42 0.61
CA ALA A 12 -20.96 -3.15 0.55
C ALA A 12 -21.20 -4.65 0.29
N LEU A 13 -22.13 -5.29 1.01
CA LEU A 13 -22.46 -6.71 0.83
C LEU A 13 -23.11 -7.04 -0.51
N GLN A 14 -23.86 -6.11 -1.11
CA GLN A 14 -24.43 -6.26 -2.44
C GLN A 14 -23.35 -6.19 -3.53
N ARG A 15 -22.40 -5.27 -3.38
CA ARG A 15 -21.29 -5.07 -4.33
C ARG A 15 -20.22 -6.15 -4.20
N ASN A 16 -20.02 -6.69 -3.00
CA ASN A 16 -18.93 -7.59 -2.63
C ASN A 16 -19.45 -8.94 -2.09
N PRO A 17 -19.78 -9.90 -2.97
CA PRO A 17 -20.28 -11.23 -2.56
C PRO A 17 -19.33 -12.00 -1.64
N HIS A 18 -18.01 -11.84 -1.80
CA HIS A 18 -17.00 -12.49 -0.95
C HIS A 18 -17.04 -11.98 0.48
N LEU A 19 -17.32 -10.69 0.71
CA LEU A 19 -17.51 -10.14 2.05
C LEU A 19 -18.70 -10.80 2.73
N LYS A 20 -19.82 -10.97 2.01
CA LYS A 20 -21.01 -11.63 2.53
C LYS A 20 -20.75 -13.10 2.88
N GLU A 21 -20.02 -13.80 2.02
CA GLU A 21 -19.63 -15.18 2.28
C GLU A 21 -18.71 -15.31 3.49
N TYR A 22 -17.72 -14.41 3.59
CA TYR A 22 -16.77 -14.34 4.70
C TYR A 22 -17.49 -14.15 6.04
N LEU A 23 -18.35 -13.14 6.16
CA LEU A 23 -19.12 -12.88 7.38
C LEU A 23 -20.04 -14.05 7.73
N ARG A 24 -20.66 -14.69 6.73
CA ARG A 24 -21.54 -15.85 6.96
C ARG A 24 -20.77 -17.06 7.50
N LYS A 25 -19.59 -17.35 6.94
CA LYS A 25 -18.76 -18.49 7.35
C LYS A 25 -18.11 -18.27 8.71
N GLY A 26 -17.64 -17.06 8.96
CA GLY A 26 -16.90 -16.71 10.18
C GLY A 26 -17.77 -16.30 11.37
N ALA A 27 -19.09 -16.19 11.23
CA ALA A 27 -20.01 -15.83 12.32
C ALA A 27 -19.87 -16.71 13.58
N ARG A 28 -19.40 -17.96 13.45
CA ARG A 28 -19.12 -18.86 14.58
C ARG A 28 -17.73 -18.65 15.20
N GLU A 29 -16.77 -18.18 14.44
CA GLU A 29 -15.38 -17.97 14.85
C GLU A 29 -15.22 -16.65 15.61
N PHE A 30 -15.77 -15.58 15.05
CA PHE A 30 -15.55 -14.22 15.53
C PHE A 30 -16.86 -13.45 15.79
N GLY A 31 -18.03 -14.09 15.71
CA GLY A 31 -19.30 -13.40 15.91
C GLY A 31 -19.64 -12.42 14.78
N THR A 32 -20.32 -11.33 15.11
CA THR A 32 -20.71 -10.29 14.12
C THR A 32 -19.82 -9.07 14.28
N PRO A 33 -18.91 -8.79 13.32
CA PRO A 33 -18.05 -7.62 13.40
C PRO A 33 -18.83 -6.32 13.21
N LYS A 34 -18.37 -5.27 13.87
CA LYS A 34 -18.85 -3.90 13.69
C LYS A 34 -18.25 -3.33 12.40
N PHE A 35 -19.12 -3.00 11.44
CA PHE A 35 -18.68 -2.31 10.22
C PHE A 35 -18.41 -0.84 10.52
N VAL A 36 -17.25 -0.34 10.13
CA VAL A 36 -16.84 1.06 10.31
C VAL A 36 -16.20 1.60 9.03
N LYS A 37 -16.42 2.89 8.73
CA LYS A 37 -15.80 3.55 7.58
C LYS A 37 -14.37 3.97 7.85
N THR A 38 -14.18 4.53 9.04
CA THR A 38 -12.95 5.12 9.52
C THR A 38 -12.72 4.64 10.94
N LEU A 39 -11.45 4.45 11.28
CA LEU A 39 -11.04 4.07 12.62
C LEU A 39 -10.77 5.32 13.44
N ASP A 40 -11.08 5.22 14.73
CA ASP A 40 -10.73 6.21 15.75
C ASP A 40 -9.86 5.54 16.82
N ARG A 41 -9.00 6.31 17.47
CA ARG A 41 -8.08 5.81 18.51
C ARG A 41 -8.83 5.14 19.67
N SER A 42 -10.02 5.62 20.03
CA SER A 42 -10.83 5.04 21.11
C SER A 42 -11.23 3.58 20.87
N MET A 43 -11.26 3.14 19.61
CA MET A 43 -11.56 1.75 19.27
C MET A 43 -10.45 0.77 19.69
N ALA A 44 -9.22 1.26 19.93
CA ALA A 44 -8.13 0.45 20.45
C ALA A 44 -8.27 0.09 21.93
N ASP A 45 -9.06 0.87 22.67
CA ASP A 45 -9.29 0.66 24.11
C ASP A 45 -10.44 -0.33 24.39
N GLU A 46 -11.21 -0.71 23.35
CA GLU A 46 -12.27 -1.70 23.47
C GLU A 46 -11.67 -3.09 23.81
N ARG A 47 -12.20 -3.76 24.84
CA ARG A 47 -11.69 -5.09 25.24
C ARG A 47 -11.94 -6.16 24.17
N ASP A 48 -13.13 -6.11 23.57
CA ASP A 48 -13.63 -7.11 22.61
C ASP A 48 -13.57 -6.57 21.17
N ILE A 49 -12.38 -6.17 20.72
CA ILE A 49 -12.17 -5.67 19.35
C ILE A 49 -12.66 -6.70 18.34
N ASN A 50 -13.57 -6.26 17.47
CA ASN A 50 -14.15 -7.03 16.38
C ASN A 50 -14.72 -6.09 15.32
N ILE A 51 -13.85 -5.55 14.47
CA ILE A 51 -14.16 -4.45 13.56
C ILE A 51 -13.76 -4.78 12.14
N ILE A 52 -14.60 -4.39 11.18
CA ILE A 52 -14.34 -4.58 9.76
C ILE A 52 -14.53 -3.26 9.00
N TYR A 53 -13.58 -2.90 8.15
CA TYR A 53 -13.59 -1.64 7.41
C TYR A 53 -13.07 -1.81 5.98
N PRO A 54 -13.54 -1.00 5.02
CA PRO A 54 -13.03 -1.02 3.65
C PRO A 54 -11.69 -0.28 3.55
N VAL A 55 -10.76 -0.83 2.76
CA VAL A 55 -9.50 -0.14 2.39
C VAL A 55 -9.39 0.09 0.88
N GLY A 56 -10.24 -0.59 0.11
CA GLY A 56 -10.42 -0.39 -1.32
C GLY A 56 -11.61 -1.21 -1.78
N ASP A 57 -12.04 -1.08 -3.03
CA ASP A 57 -13.02 -2.02 -3.60
C ASP A 57 -12.26 -2.99 -4.50
N PRO A 58 -12.25 -4.31 -4.23
CA PRO A 58 -13.16 -5.06 -3.35
C PRO A 58 -12.57 -5.48 -1.98
N VAL A 59 -11.63 -4.73 -1.38
CA VAL A 59 -10.82 -5.18 -0.23
C VAL A 59 -11.26 -4.58 1.10
N PHE A 60 -11.45 -5.45 2.09
CA PHE A 60 -11.78 -5.08 3.46
C PHE A 60 -10.73 -5.63 4.42
N ILE A 61 -10.57 -4.99 5.58
CA ILE A 61 -9.72 -5.45 6.66
C ILE A 61 -10.61 -5.77 7.86
N HIS A 62 -10.39 -6.93 8.45
CA HIS A 62 -11.05 -7.37 9.67
C HIS A 62 -10.02 -7.53 10.77
N ILE A 63 -10.17 -6.74 11.84
CA ILE A 63 -9.34 -6.82 13.05
C ILE A 63 -10.22 -7.35 14.17
N PHE A 64 -9.84 -8.49 14.74
CA PHE A 64 -10.59 -9.10 15.83
C PHE A 64 -9.67 -9.80 16.82
N ARG A 65 -10.13 -9.89 18.07
CA ARG A 65 -9.45 -10.65 19.11
C ARG A 65 -9.85 -12.12 19.02
N GLN A 66 -8.85 -13.00 18.93
CA GLN A 66 -9.04 -14.44 18.91
C GLN A 66 -9.30 -14.99 20.31
N SER A 67 -9.73 -16.25 20.39
CA SER A 67 -9.99 -16.94 21.66
C SER A 67 -8.76 -17.08 22.56
N ASN A 68 -7.55 -17.02 22.00
CA ASN A 68 -6.28 -17.00 22.76
C ASN A 68 -5.91 -15.60 23.28
N GLY A 69 -6.73 -14.57 23.02
CA GLY A 69 -6.52 -13.19 23.43
C GLY A 69 -5.66 -12.35 22.46
N GLU A 70 -5.06 -12.97 21.44
CA GLU A 70 -4.26 -12.25 20.43
C GLU A 70 -5.15 -11.49 19.44
N LEU A 71 -4.70 -10.31 19.00
CA LEU A 71 -5.33 -9.61 17.89
C LEU A 71 -4.84 -10.22 16.57
N LEU A 72 -5.77 -10.43 15.64
CA LEU A 72 -5.49 -10.85 14.29
C LEU A 72 -5.90 -9.75 13.31
N TYR A 73 -4.98 -9.41 12.40
CA TYR A 73 -5.25 -8.58 11.24
C TYR A 73 -5.53 -9.50 10.04
N ARG A 74 -6.73 -9.47 9.49
CA ARG A 74 -7.13 -10.34 8.37
C ARG A 74 -7.57 -9.53 7.17
N VAL A 75 -6.98 -9.83 6.02
CA VAL A 75 -7.38 -9.27 4.73
C VAL A 75 -8.57 -10.06 4.19
N VAL A 76 -9.64 -9.36 3.84
CA VAL A 76 -10.85 -9.92 3.24
C VAL A 76 -10.94 -9.46 1.78
N GLU A 77 -10.41 -10.28 0.90
CA GLU A 77 -10.43 -10.11 -0.56
C GLU A 77 -11.24 -11.24 -1.24
N PRO A 78 -11.58 -11.12 -2.53
CA PRO A 78 -12.31 -12.18 -3.23
C PRO A 78 -11.56 -13.52 -3.19
N PHE A 79 -12.24 -14.61 -2.84
CA PHE A 79 -11.61 -15.95 -2.83
C PHE A 79 -11.65 -16.59 -4.22
N LEU A 80 -10.52 -17.16 -4.66
CA LEU A 80 -10.44 -18.02 -5.85
C LEU A 80 -10.44 -19.50 -5.44
N SER A 81 -11.42 -20.25 -5.94
CA SER A 81 -11.37 -21.72 -5.89
C SER A 81 -10.24 -22.29 -6.74
N GLU A 82 -9.82 -23.54 -6.51
CA GLU A 82 -8.75 -24.18 -7.30
C GLU A 82 -9.02 -24.15 -8.81
N LYS A 83 -10.28 -24.39 -9.21
CA LYS A 83 -10.70 -24.28 -10.60
C LYS A 83 -10.57 -22.85 -11.15
N GLU A 84 -10.87 -21.83 -10.34
CA GLU A 84 -10.71 -20.43 -10.75
C GLU A 84 -9.23 -20.03 -10.83
N LYS A 85 -8.36 -20.59 -9.98
CA LYS A 85 -6.90 -20.42 -10.08
C LYS A 85 -6.36 -21.00 -11.39
N GLU A 86 -6.79 -22.20 -11.78
CA GLU A 86 -6.43 -22.79 -13.09
C GLU A 86 -6.89 -21.91 -14.26
N LEU A 87 -8.11 -21.39 -14.19
CA LEU A 87 -8.64 -20.47 -15.19
C LEU A 87 -7.85 -19.16 -15.24
N MET A 88 -7.45 -18.61 -14.09
CA MET A 88 -6.60 -17.43 -14.01
C MET A 88 -5.27 -17.63 -14.74
N VAL A 89 -4.63 -18.79 -14.58
CA VAL A 89 -3.39 -19.12 -15.28
C VAL A 89 -3.61 -19.13 -16.80
N LYS A 90 -4.71 -19.73 -17.27
CA LYS A 90 -5.06 -19.73 -18.71
C LYS A 90 -5.28 -18.32 -19.24
N VAL A 91 -6.03 -17.49 -18.51
CA VAL A 91 -6.27 -16.09 -18.87
C VAL A 91 -4.95 -15.30 -18.91
N ARG A 92 -4.07 -15.50 -17.92
CA ARG A 92 -2.75 -14.87 -17.86
C ARG A 92 -1.92 -15.23 -19.10
N HIS A 93 -1.76 -16.52 -19.40
CA HIS A 93 -0.99 -16.97 -20.55
C HIS A 93 -1.55 -16.43 -21.88
N ALA A 94 -2.88 -16.47 -22.06
CA ALA A 94 -3.51 -15.92 -23.25
C ALA A 94 -3.30 -14.39 -23.35
N SER A 95 -3.36 -13.67 -22.23
CA SER A 95 -3.15 -12.22 -22.20
C SER A 95 -1.71 -11.85 -22.56
N VAL A 96 -0.72 -12.59 -22.06
CA VAL A 96 0.70 -12.40 -22.41
C VAL A 96 0.93 -12.66 -23.90
N GLY A 97 0.30 -13.68 -24.48
CA GLY A 97 0.41 -13.97 -25.91
C GLY A 97 -0.12 -12.86 -26.83
N LEU A 98 -1.02 -12.00 -26.34
CA LEU A 98 -1.51 -10.82 -27.06
C LEU A 98 -0.81 -9.52 -26.64
N ALA A 99 0.05 -9.55 -25.61
CA ALA A 99 0.73 -8.36 -25.13
C ALA A 99 1.73 -7.82 -26.17
N SER A 100 2.24 -8.67 -27.06
CA SER A 100 3.08 -8.27 -28.19
C SER A 100 2.40 -7.33 -29.18
N ASP A 101 1.06 -7.25 -29.16
CA ASP A 101 0.31 -6.34 -30.02
C ASP A 101 0.43 -4.87 -29.59
N TYR A 102 1.01 -4.61 -28.42
CA TYR A 102 1.23 -3.26 -27.89
C TYR A 102 2.67 -2.83 -28.16
N GLU A 103 2.84 -1.85 -29.05
CA GLU A 103 4.16 -1.31 -29.43
C GLU A 103 4.82 -0.47 -28.33
N LYS A 104 4.02 0.06 -27.38
CA LYS A 104 4.48 0.99 -26.35
C LYS A 104 4.27 0.40 -24.96
N GLU A 105 5.31 0.44 -24.14
CA GLU A 105 5.22 0.14 -22.72
C GLU A 105 4.37 1.20 -21.99
N PRO A 106 3.54 0.79 -21.01
CA PRO A 106 2.71 1.73 -20.27
C PRO A 106 3.59 2.69 -19.45
N GLU A 107 3.30 4.00 -19.54
CA GLU A 107 4.05 5.01 -18.78
C GLU A 107 3.51 5.19 -17.35
N THR A 108 2.26 4.80 -17.13
CA THR A 108 1.56 4.95 -15.84
C THR A 108 0.86 3.66 -15.42
N LYS A 109 0.62 3.50 -14.11
CA LYS A 109 -0.12 2.36 -13.57
C LYS A 109 -1.55 2.31 -14.10
N GLU A 110 -2.19 3.47 -14.27
CA GLU A 110 -3.54 3.61 -14.81
C GLU A 110 -3.62 3.14 -16.26
N GLU A 111 -2.61 3.49 -17.07
CA GLU A 111 -2.49 3.02 -18.44
C GLU A 111 -2.26 1.50 -18.48
N HIS A 112 -1.36 0.98 -17.65
CA HIS A 112 -1.10 -0.46 -17.53
C HIS A 112 -2.36 -1.23 -17.15
N GLU A 113 -3.12 -0.74 -16.17
CA GLU A 113 -4.39 -1.34 -15.76
C GLU A 113 -5.43 -1.34 -16.89
N LYS A 114 -5.50 -0.25 -17.66
CA LYS A 114 -6.41 -0.16 -18.82
C LYS A 114 -6.05 -1.16 -19.92
N ILE A 115 -4.76 -1.28 -20.24
CA ILE A 115 -4.24 -2.25 -21.22
C ILE A 115 -4.55 -3.67 -20.78
N LEU A 116 -4.24 -4.01 -19.51
CA LEU A 116 -4.48 -5.34 -18.97
C LEU A 116 -5.97 -5.70 -18.96
N LYS A 117 -6.86 -4.75 -18.61
CA LYS A 117 -8.32 -4.96 -18.71
C LYS A 117 -8.77 -5.22 -20.13
N ASP A 118 -8.18 -4.54 -21.12
CA ASP A 118 -8.50 -4.78 -22.53
C ASP A 118 -8.03 -6.16 -23.00
N LEU A 119 -6.80 -6.55 -22.66
CA LEU A 119 -6.26 -7.89 -22.93
C LEU A 119 -7.16 -8.98 -22.35
N ILE A 120 -7.55 -8.86 -21.08
CA ILE A 120 -8.45 -9.81 -20.41
C ILE A 120 -9.79 -9.90 -21.16
N ARG A 121 -10.37 -8.78 -21.61
CA ARG A 121 -11.63 -8.79 -22.40
C ARG A 121 -11.46 -9.45 -23.77
N ARG A 122 -10.30 -9.29 -24.42
CA ARG A 122 -10.02 -9.95 -25.70
C ARG A 122 -9.95 -11.47 -25.55
N VAL A 123 -9.31 -11.95 -24.50
CA VAL A 123 -9.10 -13.40 -24.27
C VAL A 123 -10.23 -14.09 -23.52
N THR A 124 -11.20 -13.37 -22.97
CA THR A 124 -12.32 -13.96 -22.21
C THR A 124 -13.66 -13.77 -22.91
N SER A 125 -14.63 -14.63 -22.60
CA SER A 125 -16.03 -14.41 -22.95
C SER A 125 -16.99 -14.86 -21.85
N THR A 126 -18.01 -14.04 -21.59
CA THR A 126 -19.09 -14.32 -20.64
C THR A 126 -20.35 -14.77 -21.39
N GLY A 127 -21.16 -15.63 -20.76
CA GLY A 127 -22.56 -15.83 -21.16
C GLY A 127 -22.84 -16.50 -22.52
N LEU A 128 -22.11 -17.55 -22.92
CA LEU A 128 -22.49 -18.30 -24.12
C LEU A 128 -23.67 -19.25 -23.87
N SER A 129 -24.66 -19.20 -24.76
CA SER A 129 -25.61 -20.30 -24.94
C SER A 129 -24.86 -21.59 -25.36
N LEU A 130 -25.40 -22.77 -25.03
CA LEU A 130 -24.82 -24.07 -25.44
C LEU A 130 -24.53 -24.15 -26.95
N ARG A 131 -25.32 -23.46 -27.79
CA ARG A 131 -25.14 -23.37 -29.24
C ARG A 131 -23.94 -22.53 -29.65
N GLU A 132 -23.67 -21.41 -28.98
CA GLU A 132 -22.51 -20.57 -29.29
C GLU A 132 -21.20 -21.15 -28.76
N ARG A 133 -21.25 -21.92 -27.66
CA ARG A 133 -20.15 -22.77 -27.21
C ARG A 133 -19.69 -23.73 -28.29
N LEU A 134 -20.65 -24.43 -28.93
CA LEU A 134 -20.38 -25.34 -30.03
C LEU A 134 -19.87 -24.60 -31.26
N ARG A 135 -20.47 -23.46 -31.62
CA ARG A 135 -20.07 -22.68 -32.81
C ARG A 135 -18.66 -22.07 -32.70
N LYS A 136 -18.23 -21.66 -31.50
CA LYS A 136 -16.87 -21.17 -31.27
C LYS A 136 -15.82 -22.28 -31.27
N LEU A 137 -16.18 -23.51 -30.91
CA LEU A 137 -15.29 -24.67 -31.03
C LEU A 137 -14.82 -24.89 -32.49
N PHE A 138 -15.62 -24.45 -33.47
CA PHE A 138 -15.32 -24.56 -34.90
C PHE A 138 -14.53 -23.36 -35.49
N LEU A 139 -14.33 -22.25 -34.75
CA LEU A 139 -13.85 -20.96 -35.30
C LEU A 139 -12.50 -20.47 -34.75
N GLY A 140 -11.67 -21.35 -34.18
CA GLY A 140 -10.22 -21.17 -34.09
C GLY A 140 -9.66 -20.03 -33.22
N SER A 141 -10.49 -19.32 -32.45
CA SER A 141 -10.06 -18.29 -31.50
C SER A 141 -10.57 -18.63 -30.10
N GLU A 142 -9.75 -19.37 -29.34
CA GLU A 142 -10.06 -19.94 -28.03
C GLU A 142 -10.15 -18.88 -26.92
N LYS A 143 -11.23 -18.08 -26.91
CA LYS A 143 -11.55 -17.27 -25.73
C LYS A 143 -11.87 -18.17 -24.54
N VAL A 144 -11.30 -17.86 -23.37
CA VAL A 144 -11.57 -18.54 -22.11
C VAL A 144 -12.99 -18.21 -21.64
N LEU A 145 -13.78 -19.25 -21.39
CA LEU A 145 -15.18 -19.14 -20.97
C LEU A 145 -15.30 -19.01 -19.46
N LEU A 146 -15.85 -17.89 -19.00
CA LEU A 146 -15.97 -17.57 -17.57
C LEU A 146 -17.39 -17.07 -17.23
N SER A 147 -17.81 -17.28 -15.98
CA SER A 147 -18.94 -16.53 -15.43
C SER A 147 -18.52 -15.07 -15.19
N GLU A 148 -19.49 -14.15 -15.11
CA GLU A 148 -19.19 -12.75 -14.79
C GLU A 148 -18.51 -12.59 -13.43
N GLU A 149 -18.93 -13.38 -12.44
CA GLU A 149 -18.34 -13.37 -11.11
C GLU A 149 -16.88 -13.83 -11.14
N THR A 150 -16.59 -14.96 -11.80
CA THR A 150 -15.23 -15.47 -11.93
C THR A 150 -14.34 -14.51 -12.72
N LEU A 151 -14.87 -13.87 -13.78
CA LEU A 151 -14.14 -12.87 -14.53
C LEU A 151 -13.74 -11.67 -13.65
N LYS A 152 -14.66 -11.17 -12.80
CA LYS A 152 -14.36 -10.07 -11.86
C LYS A 152 -13.27 -10.47 -10.87
N LYS A 153 -13.34 -11.66 -10.28
CA LYS A 153 -12.32 -12.17 -9.35
C LYS A 153 -10.95 -12.29 -10.02
N ILE A 154 -10.89 -12.95 -11.18
CA ILE A 154 -9.65 -13.11 -11.95
C ILE A 154 -9.06 -11.76 -12.34
N THR A 155 -9.90 -10.82 -12.80
CA THR A 155 -9.46 -9.47 -13.16
C THR A 155 -8.83 -8.75 -11.97
N TYR A 156 -9.44 -8.83 -10.78
CA TYR A 156 -8.87 -8.27 -9.55
C TYR A 156 -7.47 -8.83 -9.28
N TYR A 157 -7.30 -10.16 -9.29
CA TYR A 157 -6.01 -10.79 -9.00
C TYR A 157 -4.95 -10.47 -10.06
N LEU A 158 -5.29 -10.51 -11.35
CA LEU A 158 -4.33 -10.19 -12.41
C LEU A 158 -3.86 -8.74 -12.33
N ILE A 159 -4.77 -7.79 -12.07
CA ILE A 159 -4.38 -6.38 -11.87
C ILE A 159 -3.51 -6.24 -10.63
N ARG A 160 -3.94 -6.83 -9.50
CA ARG A 160 -3.18 -6.80 -8.25
C ARG A 160 -1.76 -7.33 -8.40
N ASP A 161 -1.60 -8.46 -9.11
CA ASP A 161 -0.34 -9.18 -9.20
C ASP A 161 0.58 -8.68 -10.33
N LEU A 162 0.03 -8.11 -11.41
CA LEU A 162 0.83 -7.67 -12.57
C LEU A 162 1.05 -6.15 -12.65
N VAL A 163 0.15 -5.35 -12.07
CA VAL A 163 0.22 -3.88 -12.11
C VAL A 163 0.66 -3.30 -10.76
N TYR A 164 0.27 -3.96 -9.67
CA TYR A 164 0.52 -3.50 -8.30
C TYR A 164 1.46 -4.46 -7.55
N MET A 165 1.48 -4.38 -6.22
CA MET A 165 2.43 -5.13 -5.37
C MET A 165 1.92 -6.52 -4.97
N GLY A 166 1.05 -7.15 -5.76
CA GLY A 166 0.57 -8.50 -5.52
C GLY A 166 0.04 -8.74 -4.10
N ARG A 167 0.60 -9.74 -3.41
CA ARG A 167 0.15 -10.20 -2.09
C ARG A 167 0.18 -9.09 -1.02
N ILE A 168 1.12 -8.15 -1.09
CA ILE A 168 1.20 -7.09 -0.08
C ILE A 168 0.27 -5.90 -0.37
N GLN A 169 -0.30 -5.83 -1.58
CA GLN A 169 -1.09 -4.68 -2.03
C GLN A 169 -2.25 -4.33 -1.06
N PRO A 170 -3.02 -5.28 -0.51
CA PRO A 170 -4.04 -4.97 0.50
C PRO A 170 -3.53 -4.21 1.72
N PHE A 171 -2.32 -4.53 2.20
CA PHE A 171 -1.70 -3.85 3.34
C PHE A 171 -1.21 -2.45 2.95
N LEU A 172 -0.70 -2.29 1.73
CA LEU A 172 -0.29 -0.99 1.20
C LEU A 172 -1.48 -0.05 0.98
N MET A 173 -2.68 -0.58 0.71
CA MET A 173 -3.90 0.21 0.60
C MET A 173 -4.45 0.70 1.95
N ASP A 174 -4.13 0.04 3.07
CA ASP A 174 -4.68 0.41 4.38
C ASP A 174 -4.04 1.68 4.96
N PRO A 175 -4.73 2.83 5.05
CA PRO A 175 -4.15 4.08 5.55
C PRO A 175 -3.77 4.05 7.04
N TYR A 176 -4.19 3.02 7.79
CA TYR A 176 -3.90 2.86 9.21
C TYR A 176 -2.66 2.03 9.50
N LEU A 177 -1.98 1.51 8.48
CA LEU A 177 -0.69 0.82 8.62
C LEU A 177 0.49 1.77 8.42
N GLU A 178 1.50 1.62 9.27
CA GLU A 178 2.79 2.32 9.17
C GLU A 178 3.87 1.41 8.62
N ASP A 179 3.95 0.17 9.12
CA ASP A 179 4.95 -0.81 8.69
C ASP A 179 4.29 -2.14 8.28
N VAL A 180 4.88 -2.80 7.28
CA VAL A 180 4.53 -4.16 6.84
C VAL A 180 5.81 -4.97 6.71
N SER A 181 5.93 -6.10 7.39
CA SER A 181 7.15 -6.91 7.35
C SER A 181 6.87 -8.41 7.28
N SER A 182 7.84 -9.16 6.77
CA SER A 182 7.82 -10.62 6.76
C SER A 182 9.23 -11.15 6.95
N ILE A 183 9.36 -12.22 7.75
CA ILE A 183 10.63 -12.92 7.97
C ILE A 183 10.44 -14.38 7.55
N GLY A 184 11.00 -14.74 6.40
CA GLY A 184 10.76 -16.05 5.79
C GLY A 184 9.27 -16.32 5.59
N THR A 185 8.86 -17.56 5.86
CA THR A 185 7.47 -18.03 5.72
C THR A 185 6.67 -17.97 7.02
N HIS A 186 7.17 -17.27 8.06
CA HIS A 186 6.52 -17.22 9.38
C HIS A 186 5.23 -16.38 9.44
N GLY A 187 4.90 -15.73 8.33
CA GLY A 187 3.74 -14.85 8.19
C GLY A 187 4.12 -13.38 8.08
N ILE A 188 3.16 -12.59 7.63
CA ILE A 188 3.28 -11.13 7.55
C ILE A 188 2.86 -10.53 8.89
N PHE A 189 3.62 -9.54 9.35
CA PHE A 189 3.35 -8.71 10.51
C PHE A 189 3.14 -7.27 10.06
N VAL A 190 2.28 -6.54 10.77
CA VAL A 190 1.99 -5.15 10.49
C VAL A 190 2.11 -4.32 11.75
N TYR A 191 2.50 -3.06 11.61
CA TYR A 191 2.38 -2.05 12.66
C TYR A 191 1.21 -1.13 12.30
N HIS A 192 0.15 -1.20 13.11
CA HIS A 192 -1.07 -0.43 12.94
C HIS A 192 -1.08 0.76 13.90
N LYS A 193 -1.44 1.95 13.40
CA LYS A 193 -1.42 3.23 14.16
C LYS A 193 -2.05 3.14 15.55
N TYR A 194 -3.19 2.47 15.64
CA TYR A 194 -3.94 2.35 16.90
C TYR A 194 -3.69 1.05 17.68
N PHE A 195 -3.39 -0.06 17.01
CA PHE A 195 -3.30 -1.38 17.66
C PHE A 195 -1.86 -1.88 17.82
N GLY A 196 -0.87 -1.11 17.37
CA GLY A 196 0.54 -1.50 17.42
C GLY A 196 0.86 -2.70 16.52
N SER A 197 1.76 -3.57 16.97
CA SER A 197 2.19 -4.75 16.22
C SER A 197 1.10 -5.83 16.24
N ILE A 198 0.63 -6.22 15.06
CA ILE A 198 -0.39 -7.27 14.88
C ILE A 198 0.12 -8.32 13.90
N LYS A 199 -0.14 -9.59 14.22
CA LYS A 199 0.09 -10.70 13.31
C LYS A 199 -1.03 -10.79 12.28
N THR A 200 -0.68 -11.11 11.04
CA THR A 200 -1.67 -11.38 9.98
C THR A 200 -1.84 -12.88 9.73
N ASP A 201 -2.91 -13.26 9.04
CA ASP A 201 -3.08 -14.62 8.52
C ASP A 201 -2.49 -14.83 7.12
N SER A 202 -1.92 -13.78 6.52
CA SER A 202 -1.22 -13.87 5.24
C SER A 202 0.20 -14.38 5.44
N ARG A 203 0.59 -15.33 4.59
CA ARG A 203 1.95 -15.89 4.55
C ARG A 203 2.34 -16.29 3.14
N PHE A 204 3.64 -16.48 2.94
CA PHE A 204 4.19 -17.18 1.80
C PHE A 204 4.26 -18.67 2.14
N GLU A 205 3.80 -19.54 1.24
CA GLU A 205 3.71 -20.98 1.52
C GLU A 205 5.07 -21.68 1.43
N SER A 206 6.03 -21.06 0.74
CA SER A 206 7.40 -21.58 0.63
C SER A 206 8.43 -20.46 0.49
N LEU A 207 9.68 -20.75 0.86
CA LEU A 207 10.80 -19.83 0.62
C LEU A 207 10.96 -19.51 -0.86
N ARG A 208 10.74 -20.49 -1.75
CA ARG A 208 10.80 -20.28 -3.20
C ARG A 208 9.74 -19.28 -3.69
N GLU A 209 8.54 -19.30 -3.11
CA GLU A 209 7.50 -18.32 -3.42
C GLU A 209 7.93 -16.92 -2.98
N LEU A 210 8.43 -16.80 -1.76
CA LEU A 210 8.92 -15.54 -1.20
C LEU A 210 10.09 -14.97 -2.00
N ASP A 211 11.09 -15.79 -2.31
CA ASP A 211 12.28 -15.38 -3.06
C ASP A 211 11.91 -14.85 -4.44
N ARG A 212 11.05 -15.57 -5.17
CA ARG A 212 10.51 -15.10 -6.45
C ARG A 212 9.78 -13.79 -6.30
N TYR A 213 8.91 -13.68 -5.30
CA TYR A 213 8.16 -12.45 -5.03
C TYR A 213 9.10 -11.26 -4.75
N LEU A 214 10.15 -11.45 -3.96
CA LEU A 214 11.13 -10.41 -3.66
C LEU A 214 11.97 -10.00 -4.88
N THR A 215 12.33 -10.96 -5.74
CA THR A 215 13.00 -10.65 -7.02
C THR A 215 12.09 -9.86 -7.96
N GLU A 216 10.80 -10.23 -8.03
CA GLU A 216 9.80 -9.49 -8.81
C GLU A 216 9.59 -8.08 -8.25
N LEU A 217 9.49 -7.94 -6.92
CA LEU A 217 9.36 -6.64 -6.24
C LEU A 217 10.60 -5.74 -6.47
N ALA A 218 11.80 -6.30 -6.38
CA ALA A 218 13.04 -5.57 -6.66
C ALA A 218 13.10 -5.09 -8.12
N SER A 219 12.73 -5.96 -9.06
CA SER A 219 12.68 -5.63 -10.48
C SER A 219 11.64 -4.55 -10.76
N ALA A 220 10.50 -4.60 -10.06
CA ALA A 220 9.47 -3.58 -10.17
C ALA A 220 9.97 -2.19 -9.75
N ILE A 221 10.98 -2.06 -8.88
CA ILE A 221 11.54 -0.76 -8.47
C ILE A 221 12.90 -0.45 -9.13
N ASP A 222 13.15 -1.04 -10.31
CA ASP A 222 14.38 -0.89 -11.11
C ASP A 222 15.66 -1.27 -10.35
N LYS A 223 15.56 -2.21 -9.41
CA LYS A 223 16.70 -2.73 -8.63
C LYS A 223 16.91 -4.21 -8.91
N ARG A 224 18.16 -4.65 -8.70
CA ARG A 224 18.54 -6.05 -8.83
C ARG A 224 18.74 -6.65 -7.44
N LEU A 225 18.25 -7.87 -7.28
CA LEU A 225 18.41 -8.66 -6.05
C LEU A 225 19.03 -9.99 -6.45
N SER A 226 20.14 -10.36 -5.81
CA SER A 226 20.87 -11.59 -6.14
C SER A 226 21.59 -12.15 -4.91
N LEU A 227 22.16 -13.35 -5.01
CA LEU A 227 23.01 -13.89 -3.94
C LEU A 227 24.31 -13.09 -3.74
N GLY A 228 24.80 -12.42 -4.79
CA GLY A 228 25.98 -11.53 -4.69
C GLY A 228 25.65 -10.16 -4.09
N GLU A 229 24.40 -9.72 -4.24
CA GLU A 229 23.87 -8.45 -3.72
C GLU A 229 22.55 -8.73 -2.97
N PRO A 230 22.63 -9.30 -1.75
CA PRO A 230 21.48 -9.81 -1.02
C PRO A 230 20.72 -8.73 -0.23
N ILE A 231 21.29 -7.54 -0.06
CA ILE A 231 20.66 -6.44 0.68
C ILE A 231 20.23 -5.37 -0.31
N LEU A 232 18.98 -4.96 -0.22
CA LEU A 232 18.40 -3.93 -1.08
C LEU A 232 17.58 -2.96 -0.24
N ASP A 233 17.93 -1.68 -0.33
CA ASP A 233 17.15 -0.56 0.18
C ASP A 233 16.59 0.23 -0.99
N GLY A 234 15.30 0.59 -0.98
CA GLY A 234 14.67 1.31 -2.09
C GLY A 234 13.35 1.97 -1.70
N ASN A 235 12.67 2.52 -2.69
CA ASN A 235 11.33 3.08 -2.54
C ASN A 235 10.40 2.40 -3.53
N LEU A 236 9.22 2.01 -3.06
CA LEU A 236 8.11 1.59 -3.90
C LEU A 236 7.55 2.81 -4.66
N TYR A 237 6.83 2.56 -5.75
CA TYR A 237 6.30 3.61 -6.61
C TYR A 237 5.41 4.64 -5.90
N GLU A 238 4.68 4.24 -4.86
CA GLU A 238 3.85 5.13 -4.05
C GLU A 238 4.63 5.89 -2.96
N GLY A 239 5.95 5.73 -2.88
CA GLY A 239 6.85 6.45 -1.97
C GLY A 239 7.21 5.70 -0.69
N SER A 240 6.58 4.56 -0.41
CA SER A 240 6.91 3.70 0.74
C SER A 240 8.35 3.20 0.63
N ARG A 241 9.11 3.25 1.73
CA ARG A 241 10.45 2.66 1.78
C ARG A 241 10.35 1.14 1.83
N VAL A 242 11.26 0.44 1.17
CA VAL A 242 11.39 -1.01 1.26
C VAL A 242 12.85 -1.38 1.54
N ASN A 243 13.03 -2.26 2.52
CA ASN A 243 14.28 -2.97 2.78
C ASN A 243 14.04 -4.47 2.53
N ILE A 244 14.95 -5.11 1.80
CA ILE A 244 14.92 -6.54 1.50
C ILE A 244 16.26 -7.16 1.90
N ILE A 245 16.20 -8.30 2.58
CA ILE A 245 17.35 -9.16 2.86
C ILE A 245 17.07 -10.50 2.20
N TYR A 246 17.86 -10.87 1.20
CA TYR A 246 17.65 -12.02 0.34
C TYR A 246 18.63 -13.14 0.65
N GLY A 247 18.16 -14.38 0.58
CA GLY A 247 18.98 -15.56 0.74
C GLY A 247 19.09 -16.03 2.19
N THR A 248 19.14 -17.35 2.36
CA THR A 248 19.23 -18.00 3.68
C THR A 248 20.63 -18.01 4.27
N ASP A 249 21.63 -17.67 3.47
CA ASP A 249 23.02 -17.47 3.86
C ASP A 249 23.21 -16.20 4.68
N VAL A 250 22.46 -15.13 4.34
CA VAL A 250 22.43 -13.87 5.11
C VAL A 250 21.29 -13.88 6.14
N SER A 251 20.08 -14.29 5.76
CA SER A 251 18.93 -14.37 6.67
C SER A 251 18.56 -15.82 7.00
N ARG A 252 19.05 -16.32 8.14
CA ARG A 252 18.89 -17.73 8.57
C ARG A 252 17.44 -18.21 8.67
N ARG A 253 16.48 -17.31 8.85
CA ARG A 253 15.05 -17.63 8.91
C ARG A 253 14.33 -17.57 7.56
N GLY A 254 15.09 -17.41 6.46
CA GLY A 254 14.56 -17.14 5.13
C GLY A 254 14.68 -15.67 4.76
N SER A 255 14.57 -15.35 3.47
CA SER A 255 14.54 -13.96 2.99
C SER A 255 13.49 -13.14 3.75
N SER A 256 13.72 -11.84 3.90
CA SER A 256 12.84 -10.95 4.64
C SER A 256 12.66 -9.63 3.93
N PHE A 257 11.55 -8.96 4.23
CA PHE A 257 11.36 -7.57 3.84
C PHE A 257 10.73 -6.77 4.96
N SER A 258 11.00 -5.48 4.96
CA SER A 258 10.32 -4.48 5.78
C SER A 258 9.94 -3.31 4.90
N ILE A 259 8.68 -2.93 4.92
CA ILE A 259 8.14 -1.80 4.18
C ILE A 259 7.63 -0.79 5.19
N ARG A 260 8.20 0.41 5.14
CA ARG A 260 7.71 1.57 5.89
C ARG A 260 6.87 2.42 4.95
N LYS A 261 5.57 2.47 5.22
CA LYS A 261 4.61 3.17 4.39
C LYS A 261 4.85 4.66 4.45
N PHE A 262 4.72 5.30 3.29
CA PHE A 262 4.67 6.75 3.21
C PHE A 262 3.26 7.22 3.58
N GLU A 263 3.13 8.10 4.58
CA GLU A 263 1.84 8.69 4.91
C GLU A 263 1.40 9.63 3.78
N ALA A 264 0.31 9.26 3.09
CA ALA A 264 -0.20 10.03 1.94
C ALA A 264 -0.65 11.46 2.31
N LEU A 265 -1.10 11.64 3.56
CA LEU A 265 -1.52 12.92 4.12
C LEU A 265 -0.74 13.19 5.41
N PRO A 266 0.14 14.21 5.45
CA PRO A 266 0.78 14.62 6.68
C PRO A 266 -0.27 15.14 7.67
N PHE A 267 -0.02 14.95 8.97
CA PHE A 267 -0.82 15.60 10.02
C PHE A 267 -0.83 17.12 9.80
N SER A 268 -2.01 17.72 9.89
CA SER A 268 -2.12 19.18 9.89
C SER A 268 -1.67 19.75 11.23
N ILE A 269 -1.30 21.03 11.25
CA ILE A 269 -0.95 21.70 12.50
C ILE A 269 -2.12 21.68 13.50
N THR A 270 -3.36 21.74 13.03
CA THR A 270 -4.56 21.65 13.86
C THR A 270 -4.72 20.27 14.49
N GLN A 271 -4.44 19.20 13.74
CA GLN A 271 -4.46 17.84 14.29
C GLN A 271 -3.39 17.64 15.36
N LEU A 272 -2.20 18.25 15.18
CA LEU A 272 -1.17 18.21 16.21
C LEU A 272 -1.60 18.95 17.49
N ILE A 273 -2.37 20.03 17.36
CA ILE A 273 -2.99 20.72 18.51
C ILE A 273 -4.04 19.83 19.18
N ASP A 274 -4.94 19.21 18.40
CA ASP A 274 -5.96 18.30 18.92
C ASP A 274 -5.34 17.09 19.65
N MET A 275 -4.19 16.62 19.17
CA MET A 275 -3.40 15.54 19.78
C MET A 275 -2.57 16.00 20.99
N ASN A 276 -2.64 17.28 21.39
CA ASN A 276 -1.81 17.90 22.42
C ASN A 276 -0.30 17.71 22.20
N THR A 277 0.14 17.66 20.93
CA THR A 277 1.56 17.63 20.57
C THR A 277 2.19 19.02 20.73
N LEU A 278 1.41 20.07 20.47
CA LEU A 278 1.72 21.46 20.80
C LEU A 278 0.42 22.22 21.09
N SER A 279 0.49 23.28 21.90
CA SER A 279 -0.63 24.19 22.14
C SER A 279 -0.90 25.10 20.93
N ALA A 280 -2.07 25.74 20.91
CA ALA A 280 -2.41 26.72 19.88
C ALA A 280 -1.50 27.96 19.96
N GLU A 281 -1.11 28.36 21.17
CA GLU A 281 -0.19 29.46 21.42
C GLU A 281 1.23 29.16 20.88
N GLU A 282 1.74 27.95 21.11
CA GLU A 282 3.01 27.51 20.53
C GLU A 282 2.96 27.44 19.01
N ALA A 283 1.83 26.99 18.44
CA ALA A 283 1.63 26.96 17.00
C ALA A 283 1.62 28.37 16.39
N ALA A 284 0.96 29.33 17.05
CA ALA A 284 0.94 30.73 16.63
C ALA A 284 2.33 31.37 16.73
N TYR A 285 3.09 31.08 17.79
CA TYR A 285 4.47 31.52 17.90
C TYR A 285 5.35 30.95 16.78
N LEU A 286 5.23 29.64 16.51
CA LEU A 286 5.93 28.97 15.43
C LEU A 286 5.60 29.58 14.06
N TRP A 287 4.32 29.90 13.83
CA TRP A 287 3.88 30.60 12.63
C TRP A 287 4.60 31.94 12.48
N LEU A 288 4.57 32.80 13.50
CA LEU A 288 5.24 34.10 13.45
C LEU A 288 6.75 33.97 13.17
N CYS A 289 7.42 32.96 13.75
CA CYS A 289 8.83 32.69 13.47
C CYS A 289 9.07 32.33 11.99
N ILE A 290 8.28 31.40 11.44
CA ILE A 290 8.42 30.92 10.05
C ILE A 290 8.01 32.01 9.05
N GLU A 291 6.96 32.78 9.31
CA GLU A 291 6.56 33.85 8.39
C GLU A 291 7.64 34.96 8.27
N ASN A 292 8.47 35.11 9.31
CA ASN A 292 9.51 36.13 9.41
C ASN A 292 10.93 35.60 9.15
N GLY A 293 11.10 34.42 8.56
CA GLY A 293 12.41 33.97 8.09
C GLY A 293 13.32 33.40 9.18
N MET A 294 12.79 33.04 10.36
CA MET A 294 13.61 32.47 11.43
C MET A 294 14.07 31.04 11.08
N ASN A 295 15.28 30.70 11.52
CA ASN A 295 15.84 29.35 11.40
C ASN A 295 15.35 28.48 12.57
N ILE A 296 14.84 27.29 12.27
CA ILE A 296 14.19 26.42 13.26
C ILE A 296 14.72 25.00 13.11
N PHE A 297 15.01 24.37 14.26
CA PHE A 297 15.40 22.97 14.36
C PHE A 297 14.31 22.22 15.13
N PHE A 298 13.84 21.11 14.57
CA PHE A 298 12.93 20.19 15.24
C PHE A 298 13.77 19.04 15.83
N CYS A 299 13.93 19.04 17.15
CA CYS A 299 14.83 18.13 17.86
C CYS A 299 14.06 17.07 18.66
N GLY A 300 14.67 15.90 18.87
CA GLY A 300 14.08 14.79 19.60
C GLY A 300 14.67 13.43 19.20
N GLU A 301 14.32 12.39 19.95
CA GLU A 301 14.76 11.01 19.68
C GLU A 301 14.21 10.47 18.35
N ALA A 302 14.71 9.33 17.88
CA ALA A 302 14.11 8.62 16.76
C ALA A 302 12.63 8.31 17.05
N ALA A 303 11.76 8.43 16.05
CA ALA A 303 10.31 8.23 16.17
C ALA A 303 9.56 9.15 17.17
N SER A 304 10.17 10.24 17.66
CA SER A 304 9.51 11.23 18.53
C SER A 304 8.56 12.20 17.82
N GLY A 305 8.38 12.08 16.49
CA GLY A 305 7.49 12.95 15.71
C GLY A 305 8.14 14.20 15.10
N LYS A 306 9.48 14.35 15.13
CA LYS A 306 10.21 15.49 14.54
C LYS A 306 9.76 15.84 13.12
N THR A 307 9.84 14.86 12.22
CA THR A 307 9.50 15.07 10.81
C THR A 307 8.02 15.34 10.64
N THR A 308 7.16 14.76 11.48
CA THR A 308 5.72 15.03 11.49
C THR A 308 5.43 16.50 11.83
N THR A 309 6.05 17.02 12.88
CA THR A 309 5.90 18.44 13.26
C THR A 309 6.48 19.37 12.20
N LEU A 310 7.67 19.05 11.65
CA LEU A 310 8.26 19.81 10.54
C LEU A 310 7.31 19.88 9.34
N ARG A 311 6.75 18.75 8.91
CA ARG A 311 5.79 18.68 7.79
C ARG A 311 4.57 19.55 8.05
N ALA A 312 3.98 19.44 9.24
CA ALA A 312 2.80 20.20 9.62
C ALA A 312 3.06 21.71 9.62
N ALA A 313 4.25 22.13 10.08
CA ALA A 313 4.63 23.53 10.17
C ALA A 313 4.95 24.18 8.81
N THR A 314 5.21 23.40 7.76
CA THR A 314 5.51 23.96 6.41
C THR A 314 4.39 24.84 5.86
N VAL A 315 3.15 24.67 6.32
CA VAL A 315 2.00 25.50 5.94
C VAL A 315 2.14 26.97 6.36
N PHE A 316 3.02 27.26 7.32
CA PHE A 316 3.29 28.63 7.78
C PHE A 316 4.29 29.39 6.89
N ILE A 317 4.97 28.71 5.96
CA ILE A 317 5.81 29.37 4.95
C ILE A 317 4.88 30.12 3.98
N LYS A 318 5.26 31.33 3.53
CA LYS A 318 4.36 32.12 2.68
C LYS A 318 4.11 31.40 1.35
N PRO A 319 2.89 31.43 0.78
CA PRO A 319 2.53 30.62 -0.38
C PRO A 319 3.38 30.81 -1.65
N ASN A 320 4.01 31.98 -1.81
CA ASN A 320 4.80 32.34 -2.99
C ASN A 320 6.31 32.14 -2.79
N ASP A 321 6.74 31.76 -1.59
CA ASP A 321 8.15 31.58 -1.27
C ASP A 321 8.72 30.37 -2.04
N LYS A 322 9.99 30.50 -2.44
CA LYS A 322 10.75 29.44 -3.08
C LYS A 322 11.34 28.50 -2.05
N ILE A 323 10.96 27.23 -2.11
CA ILE A 323 11.36 26.22 -1.14
C ILE A 323 12.27 25.18 -1.81
N TYR A 324 13.36 24.83 -1.15
CA TYR A 324 14.16 23.65 -1.46
C TYR A 324 14.06 22.65 -0.32
N SER A 325 13.80 21.38 -0.61
CA SER A 325 13.99 20.32 0.38
C SER A 325 15.16 19.41 -0.01
N VAL A 326 15.98 19.02 0.97
CA VAL A 326 17.07 18.05 0.83
C VAL A 326 16.81 16.90 1.77
N GLU A 327 16.60 15.70 1.21
CA GLU A 327 16.17 14.53 1.99
C GLU A 327 16.86 13.24 1.50
N ASP A 328 17.19 12.34 2.42
CA ASP A 328 17.68 11.00 2.05
C ASP A 328 16.56 10.12 1.50
N THR A 329 15.36 10.30 2.04
CA THR A 329 14.15 9.67 1.51
C THR A 329 13.10 10.74 1.30
N PRO A 330 12.30 10.64 0.23
CA PRO A 330 11.16 11.51 0.08
C PRO A 330 10.16 11.35 1.23
N GLU A 331 10.22 12.24 2.22
CA GLU A 331 9.35 12.28 3.40
C GLU A 331 8.42 13.51 3.42
N LEU A 332 8.94 14.68 3.08
CA LEU A 332 8.21 15.94 3.05
C LEU A 332 7.16 15.98 1.92
N LYS A 333 6.05 16.66 2.19
CA LYS A 333 5.03 16.98 1.20
C LYS A 333 4.59 18.42 1.41
N VAL A 334 5.20 19.31 0.65
CA VAL A 334 4.96 20.75 0.74
C VAL A 334 3.88 21.13 -0.26
N LEU A 335 2.92 21.97 0.16
CA LEU A 335 1.79 22.40 -0.69
C LEU A 335 2.17 23.50 -1.68
N HIS A 336 3.29 24.19 -1.45
CA HIS A 336 3.77 25.30 -2.25
C HIS A 336 4.12 24.87 -3.67
N LYS A 337 3.72 25.69 -4.64
CA LYS A 337 3.98 25.43 -6.06
C LYS A 337 5.46 25.59 -6.42
N ASN A 338 6.14 26.53 -5.78
CA ASN A 338 7.55 26.85 -6.03
C ASN A 338 8.48 26.01 -5.14
N TRP A 339 8.29 24.69 -5.16
CA TRP A 339 9.05 23.73 -4.36
C TRP A 339 9.92 22.85 -5.25
N GLN A 340 11.23 22.88 -5.00
CA GLN A 340 12.18 21.93 -5.55
C GLN A 340 12.55 20.89 -4.50
N ARG A 341 12.29 19.62 -4.82
CA ARG A 341 12.71 18.48 -4.01
C ARG A 341 14.05 17.94 -4.50
N LEU A 342 15.01 17.77 -3.61
CA LEU A 342 16.32 17.18 -3.87
C LEU A 342 16.48 15.94 -3.00
N LEU A 343 16.86 14.82 -3.63
CA LEU A 343 17.10 13.56 -2.95
C LEU A 343 18.57 13.21 -2.99
N THR A 344 19.10 12.72 -1.87
CA THR A 344 20.48 12.26 -1.81
C THR A 344 20.64 10.98 -2.62
N LYS A 345 21.83 10.82 -3.19
CA LYS A 345 22.26 9.65 -3.95
C LYS A 345 23.69 9.38 -3.54
N GLU A 346 23.94 8.25 -2.87
CA GLU A 346 25.29 7.86 -2.48
C GLU A 346 26.28 8.05 -3.63
N LYS A 347 27.41 8.72 -3.34
CA LYS A 347 28.52 8.98 -4.26
C LYS A 347 28.21 9.89 -5.45
N ARG A 348 26.97 10.37 -5.60
CA ARG A 348 26.57 11.25 -6.71
C ARG A 348 26.03 12.60 -6.25
N ALA A 349 25.28 12.61 -5.14
CA ALA A 349 24.64 13.79 -4.60
C ALA A 349 24.53 13.64 -3.08
N GLU A 350 25.58 14.03 -2.37
CA GLU A 350 25.61 14.02 -0.91
C GLU A 350 24.79 15.19 -0.33
N PRO A 351 24.23 15.07 0.89
CA PRO A 351 23.35 16.09 1.47
C PRO A 351 23.96 17.50 1.44
N PHE A 352 25.23 17.61 1.82
CA PHE A 352 25.94 18.89 1.88
C PHE A 352 26.09 19.57 0.51
N ASP A 353 26.30 18.79 -0.55
CA ASP A 353 26.42 19.30 -1.90
C ASP A 353 25.07 19.83 -2.42
N LEU A 354 23.97 19.14 -2.08
CA LEU A 354 22.61 19.56 -2.41
C LEU A 354 22.21 20.84 -1.68
N VAL A 355 22.56 20.99 -0.40
CA VAL A 355 22.35 22.23 0.35
C VAL A 355 23.13 23.38 -0.29
N LYS A 356 24.41 23.18 -0.61
CA LYS A 356 25.23 24.18 -1.33
C LYS A 356 24.64 24.57 -2.68
N ALA A 357 24.15 23.61 -3.44
CA ALA A 357 23.50 23.87 -4.72
C ALA A 357 22.20 24.68 -4.55
N SER A 358 21.43 24.38 -3.51
CA SER A 358 20.19 25.10 -3.18
C SER A 358 20.45 26.58 -2.92
N LEU A 359 21.51 26.93 -2.18
CA LEU A 359 21.88 28.32 -1.89
C LEU A 359 22.11 29.18 -3.15
N ARG A 360 22.56 28.59 -4.25
CA ARG A 360 22.77 29.29 -5.53
C ARG A 360 21.47 29.62 -6.26
N SER A 361 20.38 29.01 -5.83
CA SER A 361 19.08 29.10 -6.49
C SER A 361 18.16 30.18 -5.89
N ARG A 362 18.69 31.00 -4.96
CA ARG A 362 17.94 32.04 -4.22
C ARG A 362 16.65 31.48 -3.60
N PRO A 363 16.73 30.45 -2.74
CA PRO A 363 15.57 29.97 -2.00
C PRO A 363 15.23 30.96 -0.88
N ASP A 364 13.95 31.06 -0.55
CA ASP A 364 13.48 31.74 0.66
C ASP A 364 13.59 30.78 1.86
N TYR A 365 13.32 29.49 1.64
CA TYR A 365 13.45 28.43 2.64
C TYR A 365 14.23 27.23 2.09
N ILE A 366 15.14 26.70 2.91
CA ILE A 366 15.77 25.39 2.70
C ILE A 366 15.36 24.49 3.87
N ILE A 367 14.75 23.36 3.55
CA ILE A 367 14.35 22.34 4.52
C ILE A 367 15.28 21.15 4.37
N VAL A 368 15.96 20.77 5.44
CA VAL A 368 16.81 19.57 5.48
C VAL A 368 16.09 18.52 6.31
N GLY A 369 15.90 17.33 5.75
CA GLY A 369 15.09 16.28 6.38
C GLY A 369 15.66 15.81 7.72
N GLU A 370 16.95 15.53 7.75
CA GLU A 370 17.72 15.17 8.95
C GLU A 370 19.17 15.67 8.77
N ILE A 371 19.84 16.06 9.85
CA ILE A 371 21.23 16.55 9.87
C ILE A 371 22.06 15.68 10.80
#